data_AF-A0A2T6DGJ9-F1
#
_entry.id   AF-A0A2T6DGJ9-F1
#
_cell.length_a   1.000
_cell.length_b   1.000
_cell.length_c   1.000
_cell.angle_alpha   90.00
_cell.angle_beta   90.00
_cell.angle_gamma   90.00
#
_symmetry.space_group_name_H-M   'P 1'
#
loop_
_entity.id
_entity.type
_entity.pdbx_description
1 polymer ?
#
loop_
_entity_poly.entity_id
_entity_poly.type
_entity_poly.pdbx_seq_one_letter_code
_entity_poly.pdbx_strand_id
1 'polypeptide(L)'
;MTSRSAHRTATPSTSAAARRALRSMLALAVAGAIALPSVTSSAALPHMHGSHAFTSGVLAQAKKKEKEAAPAAEAPAPVHFTEKQLNDFAKFMAGLPVDADSSVAEKEKTTNWVTFSKTIDKNYKDLEAARLSKIRTWAETNMGEAYTKKVPLYYTFSGPDYLYASQFFPNASLYILAGLEPVGSVPNIEALSNQQISAALSGLTNTLVDSLGISFFVTKNMSGDLRRSAFQGTIPVIMVFMARNGATIHSIKHIGLDENGAIREIAPNTKGFVPGVEFVFTSKTGQKQKLVYFSGDIQNNAIKKNPAFLKYMAAQEAGNGFYKAASYLLHGSMFSYVKHMVMNKSHTVVQDDSGVPVREYKPEFWDVNVFGNYVGPISLFSGNFQKEIAGVVKAQGGPKPMGFGLGYRHRANESAVILAVKKKDAPLELPGTTTPEAAPKPAADTSKPTTSVPAPAPAPTAAAEEKDKTAAQDSFVATATVTPAPGEAVLVITIQDDGSAVIKGKEMNKEEITAEVEKVVKANPEGAIVLKADKAAPYAHVTYVLEICTAAGATKVAFAFAEDSATAAKADKKD
;
A
#
# COMPACT_ATOMS: atom_id res chain seq x y z
N MET A 1 -62.70 -20.31 31.83
CA MET A 1 -63.22 -20.96 33.06
C MET A 1 -62.46 -20.40 34.27
N THR A 2 -63.17 -20.15 35.38
CA THR A 2 -62.71 -20.10 36.80
C THR A 2 -61.22 -19.80 37.08
N SER A 3 -60.80 -18.63 37.58
CA SER A 3 -61.12 -17.96 38.88
C SER A 3 -60.24 -18.39 40.07
N ARG A 4 -59.35 -17.47 40.50
CA ARG A 4 -59.00 -17.03 41.88
C ARG A 4 -57.59 -16.37 41.82
N SER A 5 -57.43 -15.05 41.95
CA SER A 5 -57.67 -14.21 43.15
C SER A 5 -56.75 -14.63 44.31
N ALA A 6 -55.58 -13.98 44.47
CA ALA A 6 -55.33 -12.83 45.35
C ALA A 6 -54.79 -13.29 46.74
N HIS A 7 -54.01 -12.52 47.52
CA HIS A 7 -53.77 -11.07 47.51
C HIS A 7 -52.51 -10.70 48.36
N ARG A 8 -51.85 -9.56 48.06
CA ARG A 8 -51.02 -8.70 48.98
C ARG A 8 -49.72 -9.31 49.59
N THR A 9 -48.67 -8.62 50.07
CA THR A 9 -48.12 -7.22 50.10
C THR A 9 -46.68 -7.30 50.67
N ALA A 10 -45.69 -6.42 50.46
CA ALA A 10 -45.51 -5.25 49.58
C ALA A 10 -44.00 -4.88 49.44
N THR A 11 -43.70 -3.92 48.57
CA THR A 11 -42.43 -3.16 48.39
C THR A 11 -42.19 -2.14 49.54
N PRO A 12 -40.96 -1.65 49.86
CA PRO A 12 -40.12 -0.88 48.91
C PRO A 12 -38.58 -0.81 49.10
N SER A 13 -37.95 -0.07 48.16
CA SER A 13 -36.79 0.82 48.32
C SER A 13 -35.34 0.33 48.07
N THR A 14 -34.87 0.62 46.84
CA THR A 14 -33.64 1.39 46.50
C THR A 14 -32.31 1.16 47.25
N SER A 15 -31.29 0.79 46.45
CA SER A 15 -29.92 1.35 46.44
C SER A 15 -29.09 1.35 47.74
N ALA A 16 -28.41 0.23 48.03
CA ALA A 16 -27.31 0.20 49.00
C ALA A 16 -26.24 -0.89 48.73
N ALA A 17 -25.83 -1.09 47.47
CA ALA A 17 -24.77 -2.07 47.09
C ALA A 17 -23.56 -1.44 46.37
N ALA A 18 -23.41 -0.11 46.45
CA ALA A 18 -22.24 0.62 45.94
C ALA A 18 -21.77 1.65 46.97
N ARG A 19 -20.90 1.24 47.92
CA ARG A 19 -20.08 2.11 48.83
C ARG A 19 -19.23 1.28 49.83
N ARG A 20 -18.13 0.69 49.36
CA ARG A 20 -16.87 0.32 50.08
C ARG A 20 -16.04 -0.52 49.09
N ALA A 21 -14.75 -0.28 48.83
CA ALA A 21 -13.79 0.52 49.57
C ALA A 21 -12.86 1.37 48.67
N LEU A 22 -12.53 2.58 49.13
CA LEU A 22 -11.36 3.36 48.71
C LEU A 22 -10.97 4.29 49.87
N ARG A 23 -9.65 4.54 50.03
CA ARG A 23 -8.89 5.31 51.06
C ARG A 23 -7.93 4.36 51.83
N SER A 24 -6.63 4.64 51.99
CA SER A 24 -5.93 5.94 51.94
C SER A 24 -4.55 5.88 51.25
N MET A 25 -4.06 7.05 50.80
CA MET A 25 -2.66 7.30 50.39
C MET A 25 -1.76 7.61 51.60
N LEU A 26 -0.43 7.45 51.49
CA LEU A 26 0.55 8.55 51.37
C LEU A 26 1.99 7.99 51.27
N ALA A 27 2.92 8.75 50.68
CA ALA A 27 4.32 8.36 50.45
C ALA A 27 5.31 9.05 51.40
N LEU A 28 6.50 8.46 51.56
CA LEU A 28 7.73 9.19 51.92
C LEU A 28 8.98 8.44 51.43
N ALA A 29 10.03 9.16 51.03
CA ALA A 29 11.29 8.61 50.51
C ALA A 29 12.49 9.27 51.21
N VAL A 30 13.58 8.52 51.46
CA VAL A 30 14.94 9.06 51.71
C VAL A 30 16.03 8.08 51.22
N ALA A 31 16.98 8.66 50.46
CA ALA A 31 18.39 8.35 50.17
C ALA A 31 19.08 7.00 50.51
N GLY A 32 20.05 6.64 49.64
CA GLY A 32 21.09 5.64 49.90
C GLY A 32 22.04 5.43 48.69
N ALA A 33 22.97 6.35 48.45
CA ALA A 33 23.92 6.29 47.33
C ALA A 33 25.23 5.56 47.70
N ILE A 34 25.75 4.70 46.81
CA ILE A 34 27.15 4.21 46.82
C ILE A 34 27.70 4.22 45.38
N ALA A 35 29.00 4.49 45.25
CA ALA A 35 29.64 5.01 44.05
C ALA A 35 30.15 3.96 43.03
N LEU A 36 30.29 4.43 41.79
CA LEU A 36 31.18 3.87 40.76
C LEU A 36 32.64 4.24 41.08
N PRO A 37 33.61 3.41 40.65
CA PRO A 37 34.92 3.89 40.21
C PRO A 37 35.07 3.73 38.69
N SER A 38 35.42 4.82 38.03
CA SER A 38 35.91 4.86 36.66
C SER A 38 37.41 4.55 36.63
N VAL A 39 37.88 3.87 35.57
CA VAL A 39 39.30 3.82 35.20
C VAL A 39 39.42 4.09 33.70
N THR A 40 40.43 4.87 33.33
CA THR A 40 40.61 5.47 32.00
C THR A 40 41.83 4.90 31.26
N SER A 41 41.81 5.08 29.95
CA SER A 41 42.98 5.23 29.05
C SER A 41 44.03 4.11 28.86
N SER A 42 44.01 3.59 27.62
CA SER A 42 45.07 3.82 26.60
C SER A 42 46.28 2.87 26.46
N ALA A 43 46.55 2.61 25.17
CA ALA A 43 47.85 2.49 24.50
C ALA A 43 48.49 1.10 24.19
N ALA A 44 48.85 1.00 22.90
CA ALA A 44 50.04 0.36 22.30
C ALA A 44 50.05 -1.16 21.99
N LEU A 45 50.18 -1.44 20.68
CA LEU A 45 50.80 -2.63 20.08
C LEU A 45 52.33 -2.56 20.22
N PRO A 46 53.06 -3.69 20.05
CA PRO A 46 53.76 -3.88 18.78
C PRO A 46 53.78 -5.33 18.23
N HIS A 47 54.31 -5.47 17.00
CA HIS A 47 54.45 -6.72 16.23
C HIS A 47 55.43 -7.76 16.84
N MET A 48 55.22 -9.06 16.58
CA MET A 48 56.00 -9.82 15.56
C MET A 48 55.71 -11.34 15.46
N HIS A 49 56.00 -11.86 14.26
CA HIS A 49 56.21 -13.24 13.78
C HIS A 49 56.45 -14.39 14.78
N GLY A 50 56.02 -15.61 14.40
CA GLY A 50 56.62 -16.86 14.89
C GLY A 50 55.81 -18.13 14.62
N SER A 51 56.21 -18.93 13.62
CA SER A 51 55.75 -20.32 13.45
C SER A 51 56.40 -21.24 14.49
N HIS A 52 55.69 -22.25 15.02
CA HIS A 52 56.03 -23.68 14.89
C HIS A 52 55.12 -24.57 15.76
N ALA A 53 54.84 -25.78 15.28
CA ALA A 53 54.15 -26.83 16.02
C ALA A 53 55.13 -27.68 16.84
N PHE A 54 54.68 -28.27 17.97
CA PHE A 54 54.93 -29.68 18.30
C PHE A 54 53.96 -30.18 19.39
N THR A 55 53.93 -31.50 19.61
CA THR A 55 52.85 -32.27 20.24
C THR A 55 53.10 -32.76 21.69
N SER A 56 52.01 -33.26 22.31
CA SER A 56 51.93 -34.25 23.42
C SER A 56 51.84 -33.73 24.87
N GLY A 57 51.13 -34.48 25.74
CA GLY A 57 51.13 -34.23 27.19
C GLY A 57 49.78 -34.13 27.94
N VAL A 58 48.83 -35.00 27.63
CA VAL A 58 47.72 -35.52 28.48
C VAL A 58 47.79 -35.23 30.00
N LEU A 59 46.78 -34.52 30.57
CA LEU A 59 45.87 -34.97 31.65
C LEU A 59 45.09 -33.80 32.31
N ALA A 60 43.75 -33.79 32.18
CA ALA A 60 42.77 -33.39 33.21
C ALA A 60 41.34 -33.42 32.62
N GLN A 61 40.57 -34.46 32.92
CA GLN A 61 39.17 -34.54 32.49
C GLN A 61 38.26 -33.69 33.40
N ALA A 62 37.64 -32.65 32.84
CA ALA A 62 36.45 -32.03 33.41
C ALA A 62 35.25 -32.35 32.49
N LYS A 63 34.25 -33.07 33.02
CA LYS A 63 33.08 -33.54 32.25
C LYS A 63 32.28 -32.37 31.68
N LYS A 64 32.41 -32.12 30.38
CA LYS A 64 31.47 -31.27 29.64
C LYS A 64 30.24 -32.11 29.30
N LYS A 65 29.06 -31.71 29.80
CA LYS A 65 27.80 -32.37 29.49
C LYS A 65 27.42 -31.97 28.06
N GLU A 66 27.76 -32.82 27.10
CA GLU A 66 27.47 -32.58 25.70
C GLU A 66 25.95 -32.62 25.50
N LYS A 67 25.37 -31.45 25.20
CA LYS A 67 23.95 -31.34 24.91
C LYS A 67 23.78 -31.71 23.44
N GLU A 68 23.52 -32.99 23.20
CA GLU A 68 23.16 -33.53 21.90
C GLU A 68 22.14 -32.60 21.23
N ALA A 69 22.57 -31.97 20.14
CA ALA A 69 21.72 -31.07 19.39
C ALA A 69 20.68 -31.94 18.69
N ALA A 70 19.40 -31.78 19.07
CA ALA A 70 18.30 -32.41 18.36
C ALA A 70 18.47 -32.13 16.85
N PRO A 71 18.25 -33.14 15.98
CA PRO A 71 18.44 -32.97 14.55
C PRO A 71 17.67 -31.74 14.10
N ALA A 72 18.35 -30.84 13.37
CA ALA A 72 17.72 -29.65 12.82
C ALA A 72 16.51 -30.11 12.02
N ALA A 73 15.32 -29.67 12.40
CA ALA A 73 14.09 -30.06 11.73
C ALA A 73 14.25 -29.75 10.25
N GLU A 74 14.18 -30.80 9.43
CA GLU A 74 14.29 -30.69 7.99
C GLU A 74 13.27 -29.65 7.52
N ALA A 75 13.72 -28.65 6.77
CA ALA A 75 12.84 -27.56 6.35
C ALA A 75 11.66 -28.20 5.58
N PRO A 76 10.40 -27.91 5.95
CA PRO A 76 9.26 -28.62 5.40
C PRO A 76 9.29 -28.53 3.88
N ALA A 77 9.18 -29.68 3.22
CA ALA A 77 9.25 -29.77 1.77
C ALA A 77 8.29 -28.75 1.11
N PRO A 78 8.66 -28.14 -0.02
CA PRO A 78 7.82 -27.15 -0.66
C PRO A 78 6.42 -27.72 -0.91
N VAL A 79 5.38 -27.02 -0.43
CA VAL A 79 4.00 -27.44 -0.67
C VAL A 79 3.67 -27.19 -2.13
N HIS A 80 3.79 -28.24 -2.94
CA HIS A 80 3.44 -28.21 -4.35
C HIS A 80 1.93 -28.40 -4.52
N PHE A 81 1.26 -27.32 -4.95
CA PHE A 81 -0.15 -27.37 -5.34
C PHE A 81 -0.28 -27.78 -6.80
N THR A 82 -1.28 -28.62 -7.10
CA THR A 82 -1.63 -28.99 -8.47
C THR A 82 -2.20 -27.79 -9.24
N GLU A 83 -2.16 -27.82 -10.58
CA GLU A 83 -2.81 -26.80 -11.42
C GLU A 83 -4.29 -26.62 -11.07
N LYS A 84 -5.02 -27.71 -10.79
CA LYS A 84 -6.42 -27.63 -10.34
C LYS A 84 -6.55 -26.86 -9.02
N GLN A 85 -5.75 -27.20 -8.01
CA GLN A 85 -5.76 -26.49 -6.71
C GLN A 85 -5.38 -25.00 -6.85
N LEU A 86 -4.40 -24.66 -7.70
CA LEU A 86 -4.02 -23.26 -7.93
C LEU A 86 -5.20 -22.44 -8.48
N ASN A 87 -5.94 -22.98 -9.45
CA ASN A 87 -7.08 -22.30 -10.05
C ASN A 87 -8.31 -22.32 -9.14
N ASP A 88 -8.58 -23.42 -8.44
CA ASP A 88 -9.68 -23.52 -7.47
C ASP A 88 -9.46 -22.53 -6.30
N PHE A 89 -8.23 -22.42 -5.78
CA PHE A 89 -7.93 -21.44 -4.73
C PHE A 89 -8.00 -20.00 -5.25
N ALA A 90 -7.58 -19.75 -6.49
CA ALA A 90 -7.70 -18.43 -7.12
C ALA A 90 -9.17 -18.02 -7.34
N LYS A 91 -10.02 -18.94 -7.85
CA LYS A 91 -11.48 -18.76 -7.96
C LYS A 91 -12.10 -18.47 -6.58
N PHE A 92 -11.82 -19.32 -5.58
CA PHE A 92 -12.35 -19.20 -4.22
C PHE A 92 -12.00 -17.85 -3.57
N MET A 93 -10.72 -17.43 -3.63
CA MET A 93 -10.27 -16.14 -3.10
C MET A 93 -10.84 -14.96 -3.91
N ALA A 94 -11.08 -15.14 -5.20
CA ALA A 94 -11.75 -14.14 -6.03
C ALA A 94 -13.26 -14.02 -5.73
N GLY A 95 -13.85 -14.94 -4.98
CA GLY A 95 -15.30 -15.03 -4.78
C GLY A 95 -16.04 -15.49 -6.05
N LEU A 96 -15.35 -16.25 -6.90
CA LEU A 96 -15.91 -16.98 -8.04
C LEU A 96 -16.17 -18.43 -7.62
N PRO A 97 -17.23 -19.08 -8.11
CA PRO A 97 -17.49 -20.49 -7.78
C PRO A 97 -16.38 -21.40 -8.30
N VAL A 98 -15.98 -22.39 -7.50
CA VAL A 98 -15.15 -23.52 -7.93
C VAL A 98 -15.98 -24.62 -8.59
N ASP A 99 -15.29 -25.57 -9.20
CA ASP A 99 -15.92 -26.74 -9.81
C ASP A 99 -16.43 -27.69 -8.70
N ALA A 100 -17.52 -28.42 -8.95
CA ALA A 100 -18.21 -29.18 -7.90
C ALA A 100 -17.40 -30.34 -7.29
N ASP A 101 -16.33 -30.77 -7.96
CA ASP A 101 -15.35 -31.77 -7.50
C ASP A 101 -14.17 -31.15 -6.73
N SER A 102 -14.18 -29.83 -6.52
CA SER A 102 -13.10 -29.13 -5.83
C SER A 102 -13.07 -29.44 -4.34
N SER A 103 -11.85 -29.61 -3.82
CA SER A 103 -11.56 -29.78 -2.39
C SER A 103 -12.04 -28.61 -1.50
N VAL A 104 -12.33 -27.45 -2.09
CA VAL A 104 -12.84 -26.27 -1.38
C VAL A 104 -14.33 -25.96 -1.64
N ALA A 105 -15.04 -26.76 -2.45
CA ALA A 105 -16.45 -26.52 -2.81
C ALA A 105 -17.39 -26.43 -1.59
N GLU A 106 -17.17 -27.25 -0.55
CA GLU A 106 -17.97 -27.17 0.69
C GLU A 106 -17.76 -25.86 1.47
N LYS A 107 -16.59 -25.22 1.34
CA LYS A 107 -16.27 -23.96 2.04
C LYS A 107 -17.01 -22.77 1.41
N GLU A 108 -17.37 -22.86 0.13
CA GLU A 108 -18.18 -21.84 -0.57
C GLU A 108 -19.62 -21.77 -0.06
N LYS A 109 -20.15 -22.86 0.47
CA LYS A 109 -21.53 -22.92 1.01
C LYS A 109 -21.70 -22.15 2.32
N THR A 110 -20.62 -21.64 2.91
CA THR A 110 -20.68 -20.85 4.15
C THR A 110 -21.29 -19.47 3.90
N THR A 111 -22.17 -19.01 4.80
CA THR A 111 -22.82 -17.68 4.70
C THR A 111 -21.82 -16.55 4.49
N ASN A 112 -20.64 -16.64 5.13
CA ASN A 112 -19.60 -15.62 5.04
C ASN A 112 -18.94 -15.60 3.65
N TRP A 113 -18.69 -16.77 3.04
CA TRP A 113 -18.19 -16.83 1.65
C TRP A 113 -19.25 -16.38 0.65
N VAL A 114 -20.51 -16.80 0.79
CA VAL A 114 -21.62 -16.34 -0.09
C VAL A 114 -21.80 -14.82 -0.04
N THR A 115 -21.66 -14.23 1.16
CA THR A 115 -21.71 -12.77 1.33
C THR A 115 -20.50 -12.09 0.68
N PHE A 116 -19.29 -12.61 0.91
CA PHE A 116 -18.06 -12.13 0.29
C PHE A 116 -18.14 -12.18 -1.24
N SER A 117 -18.53 -13.32 -1.81
CA SER A 117 -18.66 -13.54 -3.26
C SER A 117 -19.59 -12.50 -3.89
N LYS A 118 -20.78 -12.28 -3.32
CA LYS A 118 -21.72 -11.25 -3.80
C LYS A 118 -21.14 -9.83 -3.76
N THR A 119 -20.46 -9.46 -2.67
CA THR A 119 -19.84 -8.14 -2.52
C THR A 119 -18.71 -7.92 -3.53
N ILE A 120 -17.79 -8.87 -3.66
CA ILE A 120 -16.67 -8.76 -4.61
C ILE A 120 -17.17 -8.80 -6.06
N ASP A 121 -18.15 -9.65 -6.37
CA ASP A 121 -18.71 -9.73 -7.72
C ASP A 121 -19.42 -8.44 -8.15
N LYS A 122 -20.18 -7.81 -7.24
CA LYS A 122 -20.72 -6.46 -7.47
C LYS A 122 -19.62 -5.44 -7.70
N ASN A 123 -18.62 -5.38 -6.81
CA ASN A 123 -17.53 -4.40 -6.92
C ASN A 123 -16.73 -4.55 -8.22
N TYR A 124 -16.50 -5.79 -8.69
CA TYR A 124 -15.86 -6.03 -9.99
C TYR A 124 -16.74 -5.64 -11.17
N LYS A 125 -18.06 -5.90 -11.14
CA LYS A 125 -18.99 -5.45 -12.19
C LYS A 125 -19.04 -3.93 -12.30
N ASP A 126 -19.12 -3.24 -11.16
CA ASP A 126 -19.11 -1.78 -11.11
C ASP A 126 -17.77 -1.21 -11.64
N LEU A 127 -16.64 -1.79 -11.25
CA LEU A 127 -15.30 -1.39 -11.75
C LEU A 127 -15.10 -1.67 -13.25
N GLU A 128 -15.55 -2.83 -13.72
CA GLU A 128 -15.49 -3.25 -15.13
C GLU A 128 -16.26 -2.27 -16.02
N ALA A 129 -17.50 -1.93 -15.64
CA ALA A 129 -18.34 -0.98 -16.37
C ALA A 129 -17.82 0.47 -16.25
N ALA A 130 -17.38 0.89 -15.06
CA ALA A 130 -16.94 2.27 -14.83
C ALA A 130 -15.57 2.59 -15.46
N ARG A 131 -14.63 1.62 -15.46
CA ARG A 131 -13.21 1.86 -15.79
C ARG A 131 -12.62 0.82 -16.76
N LEU A 132 -12.57 -0.47 -16.40
CA LEU A 132 -11.67 -1.42 -17.09
C LEU A 132 -12.07 -1.67 -18.56
N SER A 133 -13.37 -1.73 -18.87
CA SER A 133 -13.87 -1.80 -20.25
C SER A 133 -13.38 -0.61 -21.09
N LYS A 134 -13.55 0.61 -20.57
CA LYS A 134 -13.12 1.85 -21.20
C LYS A 134 -11.60 1.95 -21.35
N ILE A 135 -10.84 1.45 -20.36
CA ILE A 135 -9.38 1.34 -20.44
C ILE A 135 -8.98 0.48 -21.63
N ARG A 136 -9.60 -0.71 -21.80
CA ARG A 136 -9.29 -1.59 -22.93
C ARG A 136 -9.64 -0.95 -24.28
N THR A 137 -10.83 -0.35 -24.42
CA THR A 137 -11.22 0.39 -25.64
C THR A 137 -10.27 1.55 -25.94
N TRP A 138 -9.88 2.33 -24.92
CA TRP A 138 -8.93 3.42 -25.09
C TRP A 138 -7.53 2.91 -25.47
N ALA A 139 -7.06 1.84 -24.83
CA ALA A 139 -5.75 1.25 -25.09
C ALA A 139 -5.66 0.72 -26.52
N GLU A 140 -6.66 -0.06 -26.95
CA GLU A 140 -6.81 -0.54 -28.33
C GLU A 140 -6.81 0.60 -29.36
N THR A 141 -7.51 1.69 -29.07
CA THR A 141 -7.62 2.84 -29.97
C THR A 141 -6.34 3.68 -30.04
N ASN A 142 -5.63 3.87 -28.92
CA ASN A 142 -4.60 4.92 -28.80
C ASN A 142 -3.16 4.40 -28.69
N MET A 143 -2.94 3.15 -28.27
CA MET A 143 -1.58 2.62 -28.03
C MET A 143 -0.95 1.95 -29.26
N GLY A 144 -1.71 1.74 -30.34
CA GLY A 144 -1.22 1.15 -31.59
C GLY A 144 -0.52 -0.19 -31.38
N GLU A 145 0.69 -0.34 -31.91
CA GLU A 145 1.49 -1.57 -31.76
C GLU A 145 1.77 -1.95 -30.30
N ALA A 146 1.79 -1.00 -29.36
CA ALA A 146 2.05 -1.31 -27.95
C ALA A 146 0.90 -2.09 -27.29
N TYR A 147 -0.32 -2.04 -27.85
CA TYR A 147 -1.44 -2.86 -27.40
C TYR A 147 -1.34 -4.32 -27.90
N THR A 148 -0.81 -4.53 -29.10
CA THR A 148 -0.84 -5.83 -29.80
C THR A 148 0.48 -6.62 -29.71
N LYS A 149 1.62 -5.96 -29.49
CA LYS A 149 2.95 -6.59 -29.40
C LYS A 149 3.10 -7.49 -28.16
N LYS A 150 3.74 -8.65 -28.37
CA LYS A 150 4.06 -9.65 -27.34
C LYS A 150 5.46 -9.45 -26.75
N VAL A 151 5.67 -8.28 -26.17
CA VAL A 151 6.95 -7.86 -25.58
C VAL A 151 6.85 -7.76 -24.04
N PRO A 152 7.97 -7.66 -23.30
CA PRO A 152 7.92 -7.45 -21.86
C PRO A 152 7.22 -6.14 -21.46
N LEU A 153 6.59 -6.14 -20.29
CA LEU A 153 6.08 -4.95 -19.62
C LEU A 153 6.89 -4.67 -18.35
N TYR A 154 7.53 -3.51 -18.28
CA TYR A 154 8.24 -3.02 -17.11
C TYR A 154 7.29 -2.15 -16.27
N TYR A 155 6.91 -2.63 -15.09
CA TYR A 155 6.00 -1.95 -14.19
C TYR A 155 6.58 -1.92 -12.76
N THR A 156 7.47 -0.97 -12.50
CA THR A 156 8.02 -0.77 -11.15
C THR A 156 7.11 0.15 -10.33
N PHE A 157 7.17 0.03 -8.99
CA PHE A 157 6.20 0.64 -8.07
C PHE A 157 4.76 0.12 -8.25
N SER A 158 4.61 -1.10 -8.76
CA SER A 158 3.32 -1.71 -9.10
C SER A 158 2.56 -2.28 -7.90
N GLY A 159 3.29 -2.67 -6.85
CA GLY A 159 2.78 -3.68 -5.91
C GLY A 159 2.29 -4.93 -6.68
N PRO A 160 1.17 -5.55 -6.28
CA PRO A 160 0.61 -6.73 -6.95
C PRO A 160 -0.28 -6.43 -8.18
N ASP A 161 -0.19 -5.24 -8.81
CA ASP A 161 -1.15 -4.78 -9.84
C ASP A 161 -1.05 -5.48 -11.21
N TYR A 162 -1.42 -6.75 -11.26
CA TYR A 162 -1.71 -7.44 -12.52
C TYR A 162 -3.00 -6.90 -13.19
N LEU A 163 -3.96 -6.39 -12.41
CA LEU A 163 -5.28 -6.01 -12.88
C LEU A 163 -5.21 -4.92 -13.96
N TYR A 164 -4.62 -3.76 -13.64
CA TYR A 164 -4.52 -2.65 -14.60
C TYR A 164 -3.46 -2.94 -15.68
N ALA A 165 -2.35 -3.57 -15.33
CA ALA A 165 -1.29 -3.96 -16.29
C ALA A 165 -1.86 -4.77 -17.47
N SER A 166 -2.72 -5.75 -17.17
CA SER A 166 -3.37 -6.60 -18.18
C SER A 166 -4.56 -5.95 -18.89
N GLN A 167 -5.02 -4.75 -18.48
CA GLN A 167 -6.01 -3.98 -19.25
C GLN A 167 -5.35 -3.08 -20.30
N PHE A 168 -4.20 -2.47 -19.98
CA PHE A 168 -3.44 -1.64 -20.93
C PHE A 168 -2.59 -2.49 -21.89
N PHE A 169 -1.98 -3.58 -21.41
CA PHE A 169 -1.04 -4.40 -22.17
C PHE A 169 -1.44 -5.90 -22.16
N PRO A 170 -2.65 -6.26 -22.62
CA PRO A 170 -3.18 -7.63 -22.49
C PRO A 170 -2.33 -8.70 -23.18
N ASN A 171 -1.49 -8.31 -24.15
CA ASN A 171 -0.65 -9.21 -24.96
C ASN A 171 0.81 -9.32 -24.47
N ALA A 172 1.21 -8.65 -23.38
CA ALA A 172 2.60 -8.66 -22.91
C ALA A 172 3.10 -10.10 -22.67
N SER A 173 4.30 -10.44 -23.16
CA SER A 173 4.85 -11.81 -23.02
C SER A 173 5.32 -12.10 -21.59
N LEU A 174 5.84 -11.07 -20.92
CA LEU A 174 6.35 -11.10 -19.56
C LEU A 174 5.96 -9.80 -18.83
N TYR A 175 5.20 -9.90 -17.76
CA TYR A 175 4.93 -8.78 -16.86
C TYR A 175 6.01 -8.74 -15.76
N ILE A 176 6.77 -7.64 -15.66
CA ILE A 176 7.84 -7.45 -14.67
C ILE A 176 7.36 -6.41 -13.65
N LEU A 177 6.90 -6.90 -12.51
CA LEU A 177 6.37 -6.08 -11.41
C LEU A 177 7.41 -5.97 -10.27
N ALA A 178 7.42 -4.83 -9.58
CA ALA A 178 8.28 -4.63 -8.41
C ALA A 178 7.67 -3.70 -7.36
N GLY A 179 7.82 -4.05 -6.09
CA GLY A 179 7.28 -3.33 -4.94
C GLY A 179 7.99 -3.64 -3.62
N LEU A 180 7.49 -3.07 -2.53
CA LEU A 180 7.99 -3.31 -1.16
C LEU A 180 7.19 -4.39 -0.43
N GLU A 181 6.07 -4.83 -1.01
CA GLU A 181 5.16 -5.81 -0.45
C GLU A 181 5.84 -7.19 -0.46
N PRO A 182 5.75 -7.97 0.64
CA PRO A 182 6.36 -9.29 0.69
C PRO A 182 5.70 -10.24 -0.32
N VAL A 183 6.48 -11.15 -0.90
CA VAL A 183 5.99 -12.16 -1.86
C VAL A 183 4.84 -12.99 -1.28
N GLY A 184 4.97 -13.42 -0.01
CA GLY A 184 3.99 -14.28 0.65
C GLY A 184 4.04 -15.72 0.15
N SER A 185 2.90 -16.41 0.16
CA SER A 185 2.76 -17.81 -0.24
C SER A 185 1.36 -18.09 -0.80
N VAL A 186 1.23 -19.16 -1.59
CA VAL A 186 -0.10 -19.69 -1.98
C VAL A 186 -0.82 -20.17 -0.71
N PRO A 187 -2.02 -19.69 -0.39
CA PRO A 187 -2.74 -20.14 0.81
C PRO A 187 -3.28 -21.55 0.63
N ASN A 188 -3.01 -22.45 1.57
CA ASN A 188 -3.64 -23.77 1.60
C ASN A 188 -5.06 -23.66 2.17
N ILE A 189 -6.05 -23.37 1.31
CA ILE A 189 -7.44 -23.14 1.72
C ILE A 189 -8.08 -24.40 2.29
N GLU A 190 -7.67 -25.59 1.84
CA GLU A 190 -8.12 -26.89 2.35
C GLU A 190 -7.84 -27.00 3.86
N ALA A 191 -6.63 -26.64 4.28
CA ALA A 191 -6.16 -26.69 5.66
C ALA A 191 -6.74 -25.58 6.59
N LEU A 192 -7.41 -24.55 6.04
CA LEU A 192 -7.99 -23.48 6.86
C LEU A 192 -9.38 -23.84 7.39
N SER A 193 -9.62 -23.56 8.67
CA SER A 193 -10.97 -23.57 9.26
C SER A 193 -11.85 -22.45 8.69
N ASN A 194 -13.18 -22.61 8.77
CA ASN A 194 -14.14 -21.60 8.31
C ASN A 194 -13.94 -20.23 9.00
N GLN A 195 -13.47 -20.21 10.25
CA GLN A 195 -13.15 -18.97 10.97
C GLN A 195 -11.92 -18.27 10.40
N GLN A 196 -10.83 -19.03 10.12
CA GLN A 196 -9.63 -18.48 9.49
C GLN A 196 -9.92 -17.99 8.06
N ILE A 197 -10.73 -18.73 7.29
CA ILE A 197 -11.21 -18.34 5.97
C ILE A 197 -11.99 -17.01 6.07
N SER A 198 -12.95 -16.91 6.99
CA SER A 198 -13.74 -15.69 7.16
C SER A 198 -12.86 -14.49 7.50
N ALA A 199 -11.90 -14.63 8.42
CA ALA A 199 -10.97 -13.55 8.76
C ALA A 199 -10.07 -13.14 7.58
N ALA A 200 -9.60 -14.11 6.80
CA ALA A 200 -8.76 -13.87 5.64
C ALA A 200 -9.54 -13.18 4.49
N LEU A 201 -10.78 -13.60 4.23
CA LEU A 201 -11.66 -12.97 3.24
C LEU A 201 -12.04 -11.54 3.64
N SER A 202 -12.24 -11.23 4.93
CA SER A 202 -12.46 -9.86 5.40
C SER A 202 -11.22 -8.97 5.16
N GLY A 203 -10.02 -9.43 5.51
CA GLY A 203 -8.77 -8.67 5.26
C GLY A 203 -8.48 -8.48 3.76
N LEU A 204 -8.77 -9.50 2.95
CA LEU A 204 -8.71 -9.42 1.49
C LEU A 204 -9.75 -8.46 0.92
N THR A 205 -10.97 -8.42 1.49
CA THR A 205 -12.00 -7.45 1.10
C THR A 205 -11.51 -6.03 1.31
N ASN A 206 -10.94 -5.70 2.48
CA ASN A 206 -10.40 -4.36 2.74
C ASN A 206 -9.30 -4.00 1.73
N THR A 207 -8.33 -4.91 1.53
CA THR A 207 -7.21 -4.73 0.58
C THR A 207 -7.70 -4.52 -0.85
N LEU A 208 -8.71 -5.29 -1.29
CA LEU A 208 -9.30 -5.17 -2.61
C LEU A 208 -10.20 -3.94 -2.74
N VAL A 209 -11.03 -3.62 -1.75
CA VAL A 209 -11.95 -2.46 -1.82
C VAL A 209 -11.18 -1.14 -1.92
N ASP A 210 -10.09 -0.97 -1.17
CA ASP A 210 -9.21 0.19 -1.31
C ASP A 210 -8.62 0.27 -2.75
N SER A 211 -8.14 -0.86 -3.27
CA SER A 211 -7.49 -0.95 -4.59
C SER A 211 -8.46 -0.78 -5.77
N LEU A 212 -9.64 -1.39 -5.69
CA LEU A 212 -10.69 -1.38 -6.71
C LEU A 212 -11.47 -0.05 -6.68
N GLY A 213 -11.75 0.47 -5.48
CA GLY A 213 -12.42 1.75 -5.26
C GLY A 213 -11.57 2.93 -5.71
N ILE A 214 -10.31 3.01 -5.29
CA ILE A 214 -9.50 4.24 -5.37
C ILE A 214 -8.42 4.20 -6.48
N SER A 215 -8.27 3.10 -7.23
CA SER A 215 -7.30 2.98 -8.34
C SER A 215 -5.81 3.04 -7.93
N PHE A 216 -5.49 2.83 -6.66
CA PHE A 216 -4.11 2.66 -6.19
C PHE A 216 -4.01 1.80 -4.92
N PHE A 217 -2.82 1.27 -4.66
CA PHE A 217 -2.52 0.46 -3.47
C PHE A 217 -1.98 1.36 -2.36
N VAL A 218 -2.48 1.22 -1.13
CA VAL A 218 -2.00 1.97 0.04
C VAL A 218 -1.04 1.11 0.86
N THR A 219 0.26 1.26 0.58
CA THR A 219 1.36 0.42 1.10
C THR A 219 1.36 0.28 2.62
N LYS A 220 0.95 1.33 3.36
CA LYS A 220 0.97 1.32 4.84
C LYS A 220 -0.14 0.42 5.43
N ASN A 221 -1.38 0.56 4.96
CA ASN A 221 -2.52 -0.23 5.45
C ASN A 221 -2.36 -1.72 5.08
N MET A 222 -1.97 -1.99 3.83
CA MET A 222 -1.71 -3.37 3.36
C MET A 222 -0.64 -4.08 4.19
N SER A 223 0.39 -3.37 4.67
CA SER A 223 1.46 -3.99 5.46
C SER A 223 0.99 -4.60 6.79
N GLY A 224 -0.11 -4.11 7.38
CA GLY A 224 -0.69 -4.64 8.61
C GLY A 224 -1.59 -5.87 8.39
N ASP A 225 -2.29 -5.91 7.26
CA ASP A 225 -3.32 -6.93 6.95
C ASP A 225 -2.73 -8.13 6.19
N LEU A 226 -1.77 -7.88 5.30
CA LEU A 226 -0.97 -8.90 4.61
C LEU A 226 0.05 -9.60 5.51
N ARG A 227 0.23 -9.16 6.77
CA ARG A 227 1.12 -9.81 7.76
C ARG A 227 0.39 -10.59 8.86
N ARG A 228 -0.93 -10.45 8.99
CA ARG A 228 -1.72 -11.03 10.10
C ARG A 228 -2.87 -11.94 9.68
N SER A 229 -3.22 -11.97 8.39
CA SER A 229 -4.22 -12.91 7.84
C SER A 229 -3.57 -14.20 7.32
N ALA A 230 -4.38 -15.17 6.86
CA ALA A 230 -3.89 -16.35 6.14
C ALA A 230 -3.54 -16.06 4.66
N PHE A 231 -3.93 -14.88 4.14
CA PHE A 231 -3.69 -14.46 2.75
C PHE A 231 -2.57 -13.41 2.74
N GLN A 232 -1.34 -13.89 2.99
CA GLN A 232 -0.17 -13.03 3.15
C GLN A 232 0.54 -12.73 1.83
N GLY A 233 1.03 -11.50 1.70
CA GLY A 233 1.85 -11.02 0.60
C GLY A 233 1.13 -10.82 -0.74
N THR A 234 1.89 -10.72 -1.82
CA THR A 234 1.38 -10.40 -3.16
C THR A 234 0.77 -11.59 -3.89
N ILE A 235 1.19 -12.83 -3.60
CA ILE A 235 0.68 -14.03 -4.29
C ILE A 235 -0.85 -14.14 -4.26
N PRO A 236 -1.56 -14.06 -3.10
CA PRO A 236 -3.01 -14.17 -3.06
C PRO A 236 -3.72 -13.08 -3.88
N VAL A 237 -3.20 -11.86 -3.87
CA VAL A 237 -3.77 -10.70 -4.59
C VAL A 237 -3.61 -10.87 -6.10
N ILE A 238 -2.43 -11.32 -6.56
CA ILE A 238 -2.18 -11.63 -7.98
C ILE A 238 -3.08 -12.77 -8.45
N MET A 239 -3.25 -13.83 -7.64
CA MET A 239 -4.18 -14.94 -7.95
C MET A 239 -5.62 -14.45 -8.14
N VAL A 240 -6.11 -13.56 -7.27
CA VAL A 240 -7.44 -12.95 -7.41
C VAL A 240 -7.58 -12.17 -8.72
N PHE A 241 -6.60 -11.33 -9.05
CA PHE A 241 -6.61 -10.57 -10.30
C PHE A 241 -6.54 -11.46 -11.55
N MET A 242 -5.77 -12.56 -11.49
CA MET A 242 -5.70 -13.55 -12.57
C MET A 242 -7.05 -14.25 -12.77
N ALA A 243 -7.67 -14.77 -11.71
CA ALA A 243 -8.98 -15.41 -11.80
C ALA A 243 -10.07 -14.45 -12.27
N ARG A 244 -10.13 -13.22 -11.74
CA ARG A 244 -11.12 -12.21 -12.18
C ARG A 244 -10.89 -11.67 -13.59
N ASN A 245 -9.66 -11.74 -14.12
CA ASN A 245 -9.37 -11.46 -15.53
C ASN A 245 -9.42 -12.72 -16.43
N GLY A 246 -9.96 -13.85 -15.94
CA GLY A 246 -10.18 -15.07 -16.72
C GLY A 246 -8.90 -15.78 -17.15
N ALA A 247 -7.81 -15.67 -16.39
CA ALA A 247 -6.56 -16.39 -16.64
C ALA A 247 -6.52 -17.74 -15.89
N THR A 248 -5.92 -18.75 -16.52
CA THR A 248 -5.64 -20.07 -15.94
C THR A 248 -4.19 -20.14 -15.49
N ILE A 249 -3.94 -20.35 -14.20
CA ILE A 249 -2.61 -20.41 -13.59
C ILE A 249 -2.06 -21.83 -13.72
N HIS A 250 -0.91 -22.01 -14.38
CA HIS A 250 -0.26 -23.32 -14.53
C HIS A 250 0.77 -23.61 -13.44
N SER A 251 1.53 -22.59 -13.02
CA SER A 251 2.49 -22.72 -11.92
C SER A 251 2.75 -21.40 -11.21
N ILE A 252 2.97 -21.49 -9.90
CA ILE A 252 3.49 -20.41 -9.06
C ILE A 252 4.80 -20.92 -8.42
N LYS A 253 5.89 -20.19 -8.60
CA LYS A 253 7.24 -20.57 -8.12
C LYS A 253 7.87 -19.44 -7.33
N HIS A 254 8.33 -19.71 -6.12
CA HIS A 254 9.21 -18.78 -5.40
C HIS A 254 10.55 -18.70 -6.12
N ILE A 255 10.95 -17.48 -6.43
CA ILE A 255 12.20 -17.20 -7.14
C ILE A 255 13.05 -16.17 -6.38
N GLY A 256 14.34 -16.16 -6.66
CA GLY A 256 15.29 -15.17 -6.18
C GLY A 256 16.18 -14.71 -7.32
N LEU A 257 16.49 -13.41 -7.37
CA LEU A 257 17.60 -12.92 -8.18
C LEU A 257 18.90 -13.13 -7.43
N ASP A 258 19.84 -13.85 -8.03
CA ASP A 258 21.21 -13.95 -7.54
C ASP A 258 21.99 -12.64 -7.79
N GLU A 259 23.24 -12.57 -7.32
CA GLU A 259 24.11 -11.40 -7.47
C GLU A 259 24.34 -10.96 -8.94
N ASN A 260 24.09 -11.85 -9.91
CA ASN A 260 24.20 -11.58 -11.34
C ASN A 260 22.87 -11.16 -11.97
N GLY A 261 21.78 -11.12 -11.19
CA GLY A 261 20.44 -10.83 -11.68
C GLY A 261 19.80 -12.02 -12.40
N ALA A 262 20.33 -13.23 -12.25
CA ALA A 262 19.70 -14.43 -12.81
C ALA A 262 18.64 -14.99 -11.85
N ILE A 263 17.51 -15.43 -12.41
CA ILE A 263 16.43 -16.08 -11.67
C ILE A 263 16.88 -17.47 -11.21
N ARG A 264 16.73 -17.75 -9.92
CA ARG A 264 16.83 -19.08 -9.30
C ARG A 264 15.51 -19.43 -8.65
N GLU A 265 15.05 -20.67 -8.79
CA GLU A 265 13.97 -21.20 -7.95
C GLU A 265 14.54 -21.44 -6.54
N ILE A 266 13.87 -20.91 -5.52
CA ILE A 266 14.34 -20.92 -4.13
C ILE A 266 13.20 -21.26 -3.18
N ALA A 267 13.53 -21.79 -2.00
CA ALA A 267 12.57 -21.87 -0.91
C ALA A 267 12.16 -20.46 -0.44
N PRO A 268 10.92 -20.26 0.05
CA PRO A 268 10.50 -19.00 0.64
C PRO A 268 11.47 -18.50 1.72
N ASN A 269 11.73 -17.19 1.75
CA ASN A 269 12.62 -16.52 2.71
C ASN A 269 14.12 -16.94 2.65
N THR A 270 14.58 -17.59 1.57
CA THR A 270 16.01 -17.87 1.36
C THR A 270 16.82 -16.56 1.32
N LYS A 271 17.85 -16.47 2.16
CA LYS A 271 18.72 -15.29 2.27
C LYS A 271 19.69 -15.20 1.09
N GLY A 272 20.18 -13.99 0.81
CA GLY A 272 21.19 -13.74 -0.23
C GLY A 272 20.63 -13.44 -1.63
N PHE A 273 19.32 -13.53 -1.82
CA PHE A 273 18.63 -13.22 -3.07
C PHE A 273 17.74 -11.99 -2.94
N VAL A 274 17.41 -11.33 -4.05
CA VAL A 274 16.22 -10.45 -4.10
C VAL A 274 14.99 -11.35 -4.25
N PRO A 275 14.09 -11.42 -3.26
CA PRO A 275 12.98 -12.37 -3.27
C PRO A 275 11.91 -11.98 -4.31
N GLY A 276 11.32 -12.99 -4.95
CA GLY A 276 10.24 -12.82 -5.90
C GLY A 276 9.39 -14.06 -6.11
N VAL A 277 8.47 -13.98 -7.07
CA VAL A 277 7.63 -15.09 -7.53
C VAL A 277 7.46 -15.04 -9.04
N GLU A 278 7.55 -16.20 -9.70
CA GLU A 278 7.13 -16.38 -11.09
C GLU A 278 5.74 -17.04 -11.13
N PHE A 279 4.84 -16.46 -11.92
CA PHE A 279 3.60 -17.06 -12.36
C PHE A 279 3.73 -17.42 -13.84
N VAL A 280 3.36 -18.65 -14.20
CA VAL A 280 3.12 -19.06 -15.60
C VAL A 280 1.63 -19.32 -15.74
N PHE A 281 1.00 -18.68 -16.73
CA PHE A 281 -0.45 -18.72 -16.90
C PHE A 281 -0.85 -18.62 -18.38
N THR A 282 -2.08 -19.02 -18.69
CA THR A 282 -2.74 -18.72 -19.97
C THR A 282 -3.79 -17.64 -19.74
N SER A 283 -3.78 -16.58 -20.54
CA SER A 283 -4.75 -15.49 -20.48
C SER A 283 -6.14 -15.91 -20.97
N LYS A 284 -7.15 -15.07 -20.72
CA LYS A 284 -8.50 -15.22 -21.32
C LYS A 284 -8.53 -15.25 -22.86
N THR A 285 -7.45 -14.82 -23.52
CA THR A 285 -7.29 -14.87 -24.98
C THR A 285 -6.49 -16.09 -25.46
N GLY A 286 -6.25 -17.07 -24.58
CA GLY A 286 -5.50 -18.29 -24.90
C GLY A 286 -3.99 -18.11 -25.01
N GLN A 287 -3.44 -16.95 -24.61
CA GLN A 287 -2.01 -16.69 -24.73
C GLN A 287 -1.27 -17.12 -23.47
N LYS A 288 -0.23 -17.96 -23.64
CA LYS A 288 0.72 -18.28 -22.56
C LYS A 288 1.56 -17.05 -22.25
N GLN A 289 1.57 -16.65 -20.99
CA GLN A 289 2.24 -15.45 -20.47
C GLN A 289 2.97 -15.78 -19.18
N LYS A 290 3.92 -14.92 -18.81
CA LYS A 290 4.61 -14.94 -17.52
C LYS A 290 4.37 -13.65 -16.76
N LEU A 291 4.31 -13.74 -15.43
CA LEU A 291 4.46 -12.59 -14.54
C LEU A 291 5.55 -12.90 -13.53
N VAL A 292 6.49 -11.97 -13.34
CA VAL A 292 7.43 -11.97 -12.23
C VAL A 292 7.15 -10.78 -11.33
N TYR A 293 7.08 -11.01 -10.03
CA TYR A 293 7.03 -9.95 -9.02
C TYR A 293 8.27 -10.04 -8.15
N PHE A 294 9.00 -8.93 -7.98
CA PHE A 294 10.14 -8.82 -7.08
C PHE A 294 9.85 -7.89 -5.90
N SER A 295 10.16 -8.35 -4.70
CA SER A 295 10.01 -7.61 -3.45
C SER A 295 11.37 -7.03 -3.04
N GLY A 296 11.49 -5.70 -2.99
CA GLY A 296 12.72 -5.06 -2.54
C GLY A 296 12.72 -3.54 -2.69
N ASP A 297 13.63 -2.89 -1.96
CA ASP A 297 13.89 -1.46 -2.14
C ASP A 297 14.65 -1.23 -3.46
N ILE A 298 14.05 -0.44 -4.35
CA ILE A 298 14.58 -0.06 -5.66
C ILE A 298 15.11 1.38 -5.71
N GLN A 299 15.30 2.04 -4.55
CA GLN A 299 16.04 3.30 -4.44
C GLN A 299 17.47 3.14 -4.95
N ASN A 300 18.04 4.21 -5.50
CA ASN A 300 19.42 4.25 -5.98
C ASN A 300 20.44 3.73 -4.94
N ASN A 301 20.23 4.02 -3.64
CA ASN A 301 21.14 3.56 -2.57
C ASN A 301 21.02 2.06 -2.27
N ALA A 302 19.83 1.47 -2.41
CA ALA A 302 19.63 0.03 -2.28
C ALA A 302 20.20 -0.70 -3.51
N ILE A 303 19.92 -0.19 -4.71
CA ILE A 303 20.43 -0.71 -5.98
C ILE A 303 21.97 -0.65 -6.06
N LYS A 304 22.62 0.39 -5.52
CA LYS A 304 24.10 0.45 -5.40
C LYS A 304 24.67 -0.66 -4.52
N LYS A 305 23.94 -1.08 -3.48
CA LYS A 305 24.35 -2.17 -2.58
C LYS A 305 24.03 -3.54 -3.15
N ASN A 306 22.93 -3.67 -3.89
CA ASN A 306 22.52 -4.88 -4.57
C ASN A 306 21.96 -4.56 -5.98
N PRO A 307 22.78 -4.67 -7.04
CA PRO A 307 22.37 -4.33 -8.40
C PRO A 307 21.57 -5.43 -9.11
N ALA A 308 21.26 -6.57 -8.45
CA ALA A 308 20.64 -7.74 -9.07
C ALA A 308 19.36 -7.42 -9.86
N PHE A 309 18.49 -6.55 -9.33
CA PHE A 309 17.26 -6.15 -10.02
C PHE A 309 17.51 -5.31 -11.29
N LEU A 310 18.50 -4.40 -11.28
CA LEU A 310 18.91 -3.70 -12.51
C LEU A 310 19.54 -4.66 -13.52
N LYS A 311 20.40 -5.59 -13.07
CA LYS A 311 21.03 -6.60 -13.94
C LYS A 311 19.96 -7.45 -14.63
N TYR A 312 18.96 -7.90 -13.87
CA TYR A 312 17.81 -8.64 -14.41
C TYR A 312 17.07 -7.85 -15.50
N MET A 313 16.68 -6.60 -15.22
CA MET A 313 16.00 -5.74 -16.22
C MET A 313 16.90 -5.43 -17.42
N ALA A 314 18.20 -5.23 -17.22
CA ALA A 314 19.16 -4.99 -18.30
C ALA A 314 19.29 -6.18 -19.25
N ALA A 315 19.15 -7.41 -18.75
CA ALA A 315 19.17 -8.65 -19.53
C ALA A 315 17.87 -8.93 -20.31
N GLN A 316 16.75 -8.26 -19.99
CA GLN A 316 15.48 -8.46 -20.70
C GLN A 316 15.46 -7.71 -22.05
N GLU A 317 14.62 -8.17 -22.98
CA GLU A 317 14.38 -7.51 -24.27
C GLU A 317 13.72 -6.13 -24.11
N ALA A 318 13.79 -5.29 -25.15
CA ALA A 318 13.02 -4.06 -25.19
C ALA A 318 11.50 -4.37 -25.19
N GLY A 319 10.71 -3.49 -24.57
CA GLY A 319 9.31 -3.75 -24.27
C GLY A 319 8.52 -2.46 -24.07
N ASN A 320 7.56 -2.46 -23.14
CA ASN A 320 6.78 -1.28 -22.78
C ASN A 320 6.94 -0.94 -21.30
N GLY A 321 6.68 0.31 -20.92
CA GLY A 321 6.66 0.78 -19.54
C GLY A 321 5.25 1.09 -19.08
N PHE A 322 4.96 0.83 -17.81
CA PHE A 322 3.71 1.26 -17.18
C PHE A 322 3.97 1.83 -15.79
N TYR A 323 3.24 2.89 -15.43
CA TYR A 323 3.20 3.42 -14.07
C TYR A 323 1.77 3.78 -13.68
N LYS A 324 1.43 3.57 -12.41
CA LYS A 324 0.15 4.00 -11.85
C LYS A 324 0.32 4.31 -10.37
N ALA A 325 0.01 5.53 -9.96
CA ALA A 325 0.11 5.96 -8.56
C ALA A 325 1.49 5.69 -7.93
N ALA A 326 2.56 5.99 -8.66
CA ALA A 326 3.95 5.73 -8.28
C ALA A 326 4.49 6.72 -7.21
N SER A 327 3.61 7.28 -6.37
CA SER A 327 3.93 8.24 -5.29
C SER A 327 4.81 9.42 -5.69
N TYR A 328 4.79 9.81 -6.98
CA TYR A 328 5.64 10.84 -7.60
C TYR A 328 7.16 10.59 -7.41
N LEU A 329 7.57 9.36 -7.07
CA LEU A 329 8.97 9.01 -6.73
C LEU A 329 9.95 9.23 -7.90
N LEU A 330 9.44 9.17 -9.13
CA LEU A 330 10.17 9.37 -10.37
C LEU A 330 10.42 10.86 -10.71
N HIS A 331 9.78 11.79 -9.99
CA HIS A 331 9.98 13.23 -10.17
C HIS A 331 11.30 13.71 -9.56
N GLY A 332 11.78 13.01 -8.52
CA GLY A 332 13.05 13.27 -7.85
C GLY A 332 14.23 12.44 -8.40
N SER A 333 15.39 12.61 -7.76
CA SER A 333 16.64 11.91 -8.13
C SER A 333 16.82 10.54 -7.46
N MET A 334 16.11 10.24 -6.37
CA MET A 334 16.31 9.03 -5.55
C MET A 334 16.08 7.70 -6.28
N PHE A 335 15.33 7.72 -7.38
CA PHE A 335 14.99 6.56 -8.19
C PHE A 335 15.43 6.70 -9.66
N SER A 336 16.40 7.57 -9.94
CA SER A 336 16.85 7.83 -11.32
C SER A 336 17.35 6.57 -12.04
N TYR A 337 17.90 5.58 -11.32
CA TYR A 337 18.42 4.36 -11.93
C TYR A 337 17.31 3.49 -12.53
N VAL A 338 16.25 3.23 -11.76
CA VAL A 338 15.09 2.48 -12.25
C VAL A 338 14.31 3.29 -13.29
N LYS A 339 14.19 4.62 -13.11
CA LYS A 339 13.59 5.53 -14.09
C LYS A 339 14.26 5.40 -15.47
N HIS A 340 15.58 5.55 -15.52
CA HIS A 340 16.33 5.52 -16.77
C HIS A 340 16.32 4.11 -17.39
N MET A 341 16.39 3.06 -16.57
CA MET A 341 16.28 1.67 -17.06
C MET A 341 14.94 1.42 -17.77
N VAL A 342 13.81 1.80 -17.15
CA VAL A 342 12.49 1.61 -17.77
C VAL A 342 12.32 2.48 -19.00
N MET A 343 12.66 3.78 -18.95
CA MET A 343 12.59 4.66 -20.13
C MET A 343 13.46 4.15 -21.28
N ASN A 344 14.66 3.64 -20.99
CA ASN A 344 15.54 3.10 -22.01
C ASN A 344 14.99 1.80 -22.62
N LYS A 345 14.49 0.87 -21.79
CA LYS A 345 13.94 -0.41 -22.26
C LYS A 345 12.56 -0.30 -22.92
N SER A 346 11.85 0.82 -22.77
CA SER A 346 10.50 0.99 -23.30
C SER A 346 10.48 1.57 -24.72
N HIS A 347 9.64 1.00 -25.58
CA HIS A 347 9.18 1.62 -26.83
C HIS A 347 8.03 2.60 -26.55
N THR A 348 7.11 2.23 -25.66
CA THR A 348 6.00 3.06 -25.22
C THR A 348 5.91 3.03 -23.70
N VAL A 349 5.65 4.17 -23.06
CA VAL A 349 5.31 4.28 -21.63
C VAL A 349 3.91 4.85 -21.48
N VAL A 350 3.06 4.16 -20.72
CA VAL A 350 1.72 4.64 -20.33
C VAL A 350 1.71 4.90 -18.83
N GLN A 351 1.17 6.03 -18.39
CA GLN A 351 1.20 6.40 -16.98
C GLN A 351 0.14 7.43 -16.58
N ASP A 352 -0.17 7.54 -15.29
CA ASP A 352 -0.73 8.75 -14.68
C ASP A 352 0.35 9.82 -14.44
N ASP A 353 -0.03 10.98 -13.88
CA ASP A 353 0.89 12.09 -13.65
C ASP A 353 1.92 11.85 -12.53
N SER A 354 1.70 10.83 -11.68
CA SER A 354 2.68 10.39 -10.68
C SER A 354 3.84 9.56 -11.23
N GLY A 355 3.81 9.21 -12.53
CA GLY A 355 4.89 8.54 -13.25
C GLY A 355 6.12 9.43 -13.53
N VAL A 356 6.80 9.19 -14.65
CA VAL A 356 7.93 10.02 -15.10
C VAL A 356 7.43 11.42 -15.48
N PRO A 357 7.97 12.53 -14.93
CA PRO A 357 7.47 13.85 -15.28
C PRO A 357 7.77 14.20 -16.74
N VAL A 358 6.83 14.90 -17.40
CA VAL A 358 6.85 15.21 -18.83
C VAL A 358 8.14 15.90 -19.29
N ARG A 359 8.76 16.70 -18.41
CA ARG A 359 10.06 17.36 -18.64
C ARG A 359 11.24 16.42 -18.95
N GLU A 360 11.12 15.12 -18.64
CA GLU A 360 12.14 14.09 -18.91
C GLU A 360 11.98 13.49 -20.33
N TYR A 361 10.77 13.47 -20.88
CA TYR A 361 10.49 13.00 -22.23
C TYR A 361 10.93 14.05 -23.26
N LYS A 362 12.22 14.09 -23.58
CA LYS A 362 12.78 15.08 -24.52
C LYS A 362 12.14 14.92 -25.91
N PRO A 363 11.63 16.02 -26.54
CA PRO A 363 10.93 15.96 -27.83
C PRO A 363 11.77 15.42 -29.00
N GLU A 364 13.09 15.34 -28.88
CA GLU A 364 13.95 14.67 -29.85
C GLU A 364 13.70 13.14 -29.91
N PHE A 365 13.53 12.52 -28.74
CA PHE A 365 13.48 11.06 -28.59
C PHE A 365 12.05 10.54 -28.39
N TRP A 366 11.13 11.37 -27.90
CA TRP A 366 9.77 10.98 -27.52
C TRP A 366 8.71 11.84 -28.20
N ASP A 367 7.61 11.21 -28.62
CA ASP A 367 6.31 11.86 -28.79
C ASP A 367 5.49 11.66 -27.51
N VAL A 368 4.74 12.68 -27.08
CA VAL A 368 4.02 12.67 -25.80
C VAL A 368 2.59 13.16 -26.01
N ASN A 369 1.64 12.26 -25.82
CA ASN A 369 0.22 12.53 -25.88
C ASN A 369 -0.39 12.55 -24.48
N VAL A 370 -1.40 13.39 -24.26
CA VAL A 370 -2.07 13.54 -22.95
C VAL A 370 -3.57 13.47 -23.15
N PHE A 371 -4.20 12.57 -22.41
CA PHE A 371 -5.63 12.27 -22.47
C PHE A 371 -6.27 12.55 -21.11
N GLY A 372 -7.53 12.95 -21.11
CA GLY A 372 -8.25 13.37 -19.91
C GLY A 372 -8.02 14.84 -19.55
N ASN A 373 -8.18 15.16 -18.28
CA ASN A 373 -8.13 16.52 -17.75
C ASN A 373 -7.10 16.60 -16.61
N TYR A 374 -6.00 17.31 -16.84
CA TYR A 374 -4.95 17.45 -15.83
C TYR A 374 -5.26 18.58 -14.84
N VAL A 375 -5.87 18.21 -13.70
CA VAL A 375 -6.15 19.14 -12.58
C VAL A 375 -5.00 19.26 -11.57
N GLY A 376 -3.91 18.54 -11.79
CA GLY A 376 -2.76 18.48 -10.89
C GLY A 376 -2.86 17.41 -9.78
N PRO A 377 -1.77 17.22 -9.02
CA PRO A 377 -1.70 16.22 -7.95
C PRO A 377 -2.77 16.42 -6.86
N ILE A 378 -3.00 15.39 -6.05
CA ILE A 378 -3.70 15.56 -4.77
C ILE A 378 -2.85 16.39 -3.78
N SER A 379 -3.44 16.97 -2.75
CA SER A 379 -2.77 17.92 -1.82
C SER A 379 -1.44 17.40 -1.26
N LEU A 380 -1.39 16.11 -0.88
CA LEU A 380 -0.19 15.39 -0.40
C LEU A 380 1.01 15.48 -1.36
N PHE A 381 0.77 15.65 -2.66
CA PHE A 381 1.79 15.70 -3.70
C PHE A 381 1.78 17.02 -4.48
N SER A 382 1.14 18.07 -3.95
CA SER A 382 0.91 19.38 -4.60
C SER A 382 2.17 20.01 -5.20
N GLY A 383 3.34 19.81 -4.59
CA GLY A 383 4.64 20.28 -5.11
C GLY A 383 5.10 19.64 -6.43
N ASN A 384 4.43 18.59 -6.93
CA ASN A 384 4.77 17.89 -8.17
C ASN A 384 3.89 18.30 -9.37
N PHE A 385 3.32 19.51 -9.35
CA PHE A 385 2.53 20.03 -10.46
C PHE A 385 3.37 20.23 -11.74
N GLN A 386 2.89 19.72 -12.87
CA GLN A 386 3.61 19.71 -14.15
C GLN A 386 3.02 20.74 -15.11
N LYS A 387 3.53 21.97 -15.08
CA LYS A 387 3.11 23.06 -15.98
C LYS A 387 3.28 22.71 -17.47
N GLU A 388 4.23 21.84 -17.79
CA GLU A 388 4.57 21.40 -19.15
C GLU A 388 3.41 20.65 -19.82
N ILE A 389 2.55 19.97 -19.03
CA ILE A 389 1.37 19.25 -19.54
C ILE A 389 0.42 20.20 -20.29
N ALA A 390 0.24 21.44 -19.82
CA ALA A 390 -0.60 22.42 -20.50
C ALA A 390 -0.07 22.78 -21.91
N GLY A 391 1.26 22.84 -22.07
CA GLY A 391 1.89 23.04 -23.38
C GLY A 391 1.68 21.85 -24.32
N VAL A 392 1.80 20.64 -23.79
CA VAL A 392 1.57 19.38 -24.54
C VAL A 392 0.10 19.24 -24.97
N VAL A 393 -0.86 19.54 -24.10
CA VAL A 393 -2.30 19.56 -24.44
C VAL A 393 -2.63 20.64 -25.47
N LYS A 394 -2.03 21.84 -25.35
CA LYS A 394 -2.19 22.90 -26.34
C LYS A 394 -1.66 22.50 -27.72
N ALA A 395 -0.50 21.85 -27.77
CA ALA A 395 0.11 21.37 -29.02
C ALA A 395 -0.73 20.28 -29.73
N GLN A 396 -1.54 19.53 -28.97
CA GLN A 396 -2.49 18.54 -29.50
C GLN A 396 -3.81 19.14 -30.02
N GLY A 397 -4.00 20.47 -29.90
CA GLY A 397 -5.25 21.14 -30.26
C GLY A 397 -6.32 21.13 -29.16
N GLY A 398 -6.00 20.63 -27.95
CA GLY A 398 -6.93 20.55 -26.83
C GLY A 398 -6.89 19.20 -26.09
N PRO A 399 -7.67 19.03 -25.02
CA PRO A 399 -7.71 17.79 -24.24
C PRO A 399 -8.37 16.66 -25.04
N LYS A 400 -7.68 15.53 -25.18
CA LYS A 400 -8.23 14.32 -25.80
C LYS A 400 -9.07 13.53 -24.78
N PRO A 401 -10.25 12.98 -25.14
CA PRO A 401 -11.08 12.24 -24.20
C PRO A 401 -10.45 10.91 -23.76
N MET A 402 -10.85 10.45 -22.58
CA MET A 402 -10.35 9.21 -21.96
C MET A 402 -11.48 8.35 -21.35
N GLY A 403 -12.43 8.98 -20.64
CA GLY A 403 -13.68 8.34 -20.19
C GLY A 403 -13.60 7.46 -18.93
N PHE A 404 -12.40 7.16 -18.43
CA PHE A 404 -12.13 6.47 -17.17
C PHE A 404 -11.23 7.31 -16.25
N GLY A 405 -11.05 6.88 -15.01
CA GLY A 405 -10.10 7.49 -14.07
C GLY A 405 -8.92 6.60 -13.71
N LEU A 406 -7.75 7.20 -13.46
CA LEU A 406 -6.47 6.53 -13.20
C LEU A 406 -5.66 7.24 -12.10
N GLY A 407 -4.84 6.49 -11.37
CA GLY A 407 -3.94 7.03 -10.36
C GLY A 407 -4.66 7.64 -9.16
N TYR A 408 -4.00 8.57 -8.46
CA TYR A 408 -4.56 9.23 -7.27
C TYR A 408 -5.84 10.01 -7.57
N ARG A 409 -5.90 10.67 -8.74
CA ARG A 409 -7.05 11.43 -9.23
C ARG A 409 -8.10 10.53 -9.90
N HIS A 410 -8.49 9.44 -9.25
CA HIS A 410 -9.30 8.31 -9.77
C HIS A 410 -10.69 8.63 -10.39
N ARG A 411 -11.11 9.89 -10.49
CA ARG A 411 -12.34 10.34 -11.16
C ARG A 411 -12.05 10.73 -12.61
N ALA A 412 -12.91 10.31 -13.55
CA ALA A 412 -12.63 10.42 -14.98
C ALA A 412 -12.49 11.87 -15.52
N ASN A 413 -13.08 12.85 -14.83
CA ASN A 413 -12.99 14.28 -15.14
C ASN A 413 -11.83 15.00 -14.43
N GLU A 414 -11.08 14.30 -13.57
CA GLU A 414 -9.92 14.82 -12.83
C GLU A 414 -8.62 14.05 -13.17
N SER A 415 -8.70 12.92 -13.87
CA SER A 415 -7.55 12.11 -14.29
C SER A 415 -6.93 12.61 -15.59
N ALA A 416 -5.61 12.43 -15.71
CA ALA A 416 -4.91 12.42 -16.98
C ALA A 416 -4.13 11.11 -17.20
N VAL A 417 -4.04 10.65 -18.44
CA VAL A 417 -3.07 9.63 -18.89
C VAL A 417 -2.08 10.27 -19.83
N ILE A 418 -0.80 10.00 -19.58
CA ILE A 418 0.31 10.36 -20.45
C ILE A 418 0.70 9.09 -21.22
N LEU A 419 0.73 9.21 -22.54
CA LEU A 419 1.20 8.19 -23.48
C LEU A 419 2.47 8.74 -24.14
N ALA A 420 3.63 8.22 -23.75
CA ALA A 420 4.92 8.58 -24.33
C ALA A 420 5.40 7.46 -25.28
N VAL A 421 5.60 7.78 -26.56
CA VAL A 421 6.07 6.84 -27.59
C VAL A 421 7.47 7.25 -28.05
N LYS A 422 8.41 6.31 -28.02
CA LYS A 422 9.79 6.53 -28.42
C LYS A 422 9.89 6.59 -29.95
N LYS A 423 10.49 7.66 -30.47
CA LYS A 423 10.72 7.90 -31.92
C LYS A 423 12.03 7.33 -32.42
N LYS A 424 13.06 7.36 -31.57
CA LYS A 424 14.39 6.78 -31.79
C LYS A 424 15.05 6.52 -30.44
N ASP A 425 16.01 5.61 -30.38
CA ASP A 425 16.73 5.35 -29.13
C ASP A 425 17.56 6.57 -28.71
N ALA A 426 17.50 6.85 -27.41
CA ALA A 426 18.35 7.82 -26.75
C ALA A 426 19.67 7.15 -26.36
N PRO A 427 20.80 7.89 -26.30
CA PRO A 427 22.04 7.38 -25.73
C PRO A 427 21.83 6.84 -24.31
N LEU A 428 22.48 5.73 -24.00
CA LEU A 428 22.35 4.99 -22.74
C LEU A 428 23.08 5.70 -21.57
N GLU A 429 22.50 6.79 -21.06
CA GLU A 429 23.02 7.51 -19.90
C GLU A 429 22.50 6.93 -18.57
N LEU A 430 23.20 5.90 -18.08
CA LEU A 430 23.09 5.45 -16.69
C LEU A 430 23.79 6.49 -15.79
N PRO A 431 23.12 7.08 -14.76
CA PRO A 431 23.71 8.17 -13.98
C PRO A 431 24.88 7.66 -13.11
N GLY A 432 26.11 7.96 -13.53
CA GLY A 432 27.33 7.51 -12.85
C GLY A 432 28.61 7.52 -13.70
N THR A 433 28.52 7.76 -15.01
CA THR A 433 29.69 7.87 -15.90
C THR A 433 30.14 9.31 -16.18
N THR A 434 29.39 10.32 -15.74
CA THR A 434 29.73 11.74 -15.85
C THR A 434 29.82 12.38 -14.47
N THR A 435 30.79 13.30 -14.32
CA THR A 435 31.03 14.10 -13.11
C THR A 435 29.76 14.88 -12.74
N PRO A 436 29.41 15.04 -11.44
CA PRO A 436 28.22 15.80 -11.07
C PRO A 436 28.29 17.24 -11.55
N GLU A 437 27.44 17.61 -12.51
CA GLU A 437 27.17 19.00 -12.82
C GLU A 437 26.56 19.65 -11.56
N ALA A 438 27.12 20.79 -11.15
CA ALA A 438 26.82 21.39 -9.86
C ALA A 438 25.33 21.79 -9.79
N ALA A 439 24.65 21.33 -8.74
CA ALA A 439 23.26 21.73 -8.50
C ALA A 439 23.16 23.27 -8.44
N PRO A 440 22.20 23.90 -9.13
CA PRO A 440 21.99 25.34 -9.03
C PRO A 440 21.67 25.68 -7.57
N LYS A 441 22.52 26.53 -7.00
CA LYS A 441 22.42 27.02 -5.62
C LYS A 441 21.03 27.64 -5.40
N PRO A 442 20.35 27.38 -4.25
CA PRO A 442 19.11 28.08 -3.93
C PRO A 442 19.33 29.59 -4.01
N ALA A 443 18.46 30.29 -4.74
CA ALA A 443 18.47 31.75 -4.75
C ALA A 443 18.27 32.25 -3.32
N ALA A 444 19.10 33.22 -2.90
CA ALA A 444 19.04 33.75 -1.55
C ALA A 444 17.73 34.51 -1.34
N ASP A 445 17.09 34.28 -0.19
CA ASP A 445 15.93 35.02 0.27
C ASP A 445 16.32 36.47 0.59
N THR A 446 15.81 37.42 -0.19
CA THR A 446 15.95 38.86 0.05
C THR A 446 14.67 39.63 -0.28
N SER A 447 13.60 39.45 0.51
CA SER A 447 12.59 40.51 0.65
C SER A 447 11.80 40.44 1.96
N LYS A 448 12.11 41.37 2.90
CA LYS A 448 11.17 41.75 3.97
C LYS A 448 9.94 42.47 3.36
N PRO A 449 8.79 42.51 4.06
CA PRO A 449 7.51 42.80 3.43
C PRO A 449 7.31 44.28 3.14
N THR A 450 6.52 44.59 2.10
CA THR A 450 5.91 45.90 1.90
C THR A 450 4.42 45.71 1.63
N THR A 451 3.60 46.50 2.30
CA THR A 451 2.14 46.43 2.30
C THR A 451 1.53 47.14 1.09
N SER A 452 0.77 46.43 0.26
CA SER A 452 -0.31 47.03 -0.55
C SER A 452 -1.36 45.97 -0.93
N VAL A 453 -2.63 46.29 -0.68
CA VAL A 453 -3.78 45.49 -1.09
C VAL A 453 -4.35 46.07 -2.40
N PRO A 454 -4.59 45.24 -3.42
CA PRO A 454 -5.59 45.52 -4.46
C PRO A 454 -6.89 44.73 -4.20
N ALA A 455 -8.02 45.35 -4.54
CA ALA A 455 -9.37 44.82 -4.30
C ALA A 455 -9.76 43.63 -5.23
N PRO A 456 -10.74 42.80 -4.83
CA PRO A 456 -11.23 41.69 -5.65
C PRO A 456 -12.14 42.16 -6.81
N ALA A 457 -12.00 41.51 -7.97
CA ALA A 457 -12.93 41.62 -9.10
C ALA A 457 -13.93 40.42 -9.10
N PRO A 458 -15.12 40.56 -9.70
CA PRO A 458 -16.32 39.87 -9.21
C PRO A 458 -16.54 38.44 -9.74
N ALA A 459 -17.33 37.67 -8.98
CA ALA A 459 -17.81 36.35 -9.38
C ALA A 459 -18.94 36.45 -10.43
N PRO A 460 -19.01 35.51 -11.39
CA PRO A 460 -20.17 35.37 -12.27
C PRO A 460 -21.34 34.66 -11.55
N THR A 461 -22.55 35.14 -11.83
CA THR A 461 -23.80 34.79 -11.17
C THR A 461 -24.27 33.36 -11.48
N ALA A 462 -24.87 32.69 -10.50
CA ALA A 462 -25.60 31.45 -10.71
C ALA A 462 -26.95 31.70 -11.43
N ALA A 463 -27.27 30.86 -12.42
CA ALA A 463 -28.63 30.69 -12.92
C ALA A 463 -29.09 29.28 -12.52
N ALA A 464 -30.28 29.19 -11.94
CA ALA A 464 -30.86 27.93 -11.48
C ALA A 464 -31.67 27.26 -12.61
N GLU A 465 -31.47 25.95 -12.79
CA GLU A 465 -32.50 25.08 -13.36
C GLU A 465 -32.78 23.93 -12.39
N GLU A 466 -34.03 23.85 -11.96
CA GLU A 466 -34.56 22.79 -11.10
C GLU A 466 -35.38 21.82 -11.95
N LYS A 467 -35.04 20.52 -11.90
CA LYS A 467 -36.02 19.41 -11.96
C LYS A 467 -35.41 18.03 -11.69
N ASP A 468 -35.74 17.51 -10.52
CA ASP A 468 -36.44 16.23 -10.33
C ASP A 468 -35.92 14.98 -11.09
N LYS A 469 -35.22 14.06 -10.38
CA LYS A 469 -35.81 12.77 -9.91
C LYS A 469 -34.81 11.84 -9.20
N THR A 470 -35.19 11.46 -7.97
CA THR A 470 -35.19 10.09 -7.41
C THR A 470 -34.07 9.10 -7.78
N ALA A 471 -33.17 8.80 -6.83
CA ALA A 471 -32.57 7.45 -6.67
C ALA A 471 -31.97 7.20 -5.27
N ALA A 472 -32.43 6.13 -4.63
CA ALA A 472 -31.76 5.32 -3.60
C ALA A 472 -30.80 6.02 -2.60
N GLN A 473 -31.34 6.46 -1.47
CA GLN A 473 -30.65 6.21 -0.20
C GLN A 473 -30.69 4.71 0.07
N ASP A 474 -29.55 4.06 0.31
CA ASP A 474 -29.54 2.82 1.09
C ASP A 474 -28.21 2.57 1.79
N SER A 475 -28.30 1.94 2.96
CA SER A 475 -27.26 2.00 4.00
C SER A 475 -26.14 0.96 3.88
N PHE A 476 -24.90 1.37 4.17
CA PHE A 476 -23.79 0.46 4.46
C PHE A 476 -23.23 0.72 5.86
N VAL A 477 -23.64 -0.13 6.81
CA VAL A 477 -23.08 -0.19 8.16
C VAL A 477 -22.13 -1.39 8.25
N ALA A 478 -20.84 -1.10 8.34
CA ALA A 478 -19.81 -2.07 8.71
C ALA A 478 -18.93 -1.42 9.79
N THR A 479 -19.26 -1.65 11.05
CA THR A 479 -18.54 -1.12 12.22
C THR A 479 -17.33 -2.00 12.51
N ALA A 480 -16.13 -1.47 12.29
CA ALA A 480 -14.87 -2.08 12.70
C ALA A 480 -14.19 -1.18 13.75
N THR A 481 -14.45 -1.46 15.03
CA THR A 481 -13.83 -0.73 16.14
C THR A 481 -12.40 -1.20 16.39
N VAL A 482 -11.43 -0.31 16.17
CA VAL A 482 -10.04 -0.54 16.59
C VAL A 482 -9.89 -0.13 18.05
N THR A 483 -10.02 -1.10 18.96
CA THR A 483 -9.70 -0.90 20.39
C THR A 483 -8.19 -1.04 20.60
N PRO A 484 -7.48 -0.02 21.11
CA PRO A 484 -6.05 -0.13 21.41
C PRO A 484 -5.80 -1.08 22.60
N ALA A 485 -4.59 -1.64 22.67
CA ALA A 485 -4.20 -2.53 23.76
C ALA A 485 -4.13 -1.78 25.10
N PRO A 486 -4.50 -2.40 26.24
CA PRO A 486 -4.45 -1.73 27.53
C PRO A 486 -3.03 -1.31 27.93
N GLY A 487 -2.83 -0.01 28.18
CA GLY A 487 -1.59 0.55 28.71
C GLY A 487 -0.70 1.32 27.72
N GLU A 488 -1.00 1.27 26.42
CA GLU A 488 -0.30 2.13 25.45
C GLU A 488 -0.94 3.54 25.46
N ALA A 489 -0.13 4.58 25.67
CA ALA A 489 -0.62 5.96 25.72
C ALA A 489 -0.95 6.47 24.31
N VAL A 490 -2.18 6.22 23.86
CA VAL A 490 -2.69 6.62 22.54
C VAL A 490 -3.32 8.01 22.61
N LEU A 491 -2.83 8.94 21.78
CA LEU A 491 -3.54 10.20 21.51
C LEU A 491 -4.57 9.94 20.41
N VAL A 492 -5.86 10.10 20.73
CA VAL A 492 -6.94 10.06 19.75
C VAL A 492 -7.33 11.49 19.39
N ILE A 493 -7.28 11.81 18.10
CA ILE A 493 -7.75 13.08 17.53
C ILE A 493 -8.93 12.75 16.62
N THR A 494 -10.12 13.26 16.94
CA THR A 494 -11.35 13.02 16.16
C THR A 494 -11.65 14.26 15.31
N ILE A 495 -11.79 14.08 14.00
CA ILE A 495 -12.12 15.14 13.04
C ILE A 495 -13.58 14.98 12.65
N GLN A 496 -14.39 15.99 12.89
CA GLN A 496 -15.84 15.98 12.65
C GLN A 496 -16.18 16.30 11.18
N ASP A 497 -17.45 16.16 10.83
CA ASP A 497 -17.99 16.45 9.50
C ASP A 497 -17.86 17.94 9.11
N ASP A 498 -17.94 18.85 10.08
CA ASP A 498 -17.67 20.28 9.92
C ASP A 498 -16.17 20.63 9.77
N GLY A 499 -15.27 19.66 9.91
CA GLY A 499 -13.81 19.84 9.84
C GLY A 499 -13.14 20.27 11.15
N SER A 500 -13.90 20.46 12.23
CA SER A 500 -13.35 20.68 13.58
C SER A 500 -12.59 19.45 14.09
N ALA A 501 -11.60 19.66 14.96
CA ALA A 501 -10.80 18.58 15.55
C ALA A 501 -10.94 18.56 17.07
N VAL A 502 -11.25 17.38 17.60
CA VAL A 502 -11.52 17.14 19.02
C VAL A 502 -10.47 16.21 19.61
N ILE A 503 -9.85 16.63 20.71
CA ILE A 503 -8.92 15.83 21.50
C ILE A 503 -9.49 15.70 22.91
N LYS A 504 -9.62 14.45 23.40
CA LYS A 504 -10.14 14.15 24.76
C LYS A 504 -11.50 14.80 25.07
N GLY A 505 -12.35 14.98 24.06
CA GLY A 505 -13.67 15.60 24.19
C GLY A 505 -13.69 17.14 24.17
N LYS A 506 -12.53 17.79 23.99
CA LYS A 506 -12.44 19.24 23.75
C LYS A 506 -12.15 19.51 22.28
N GLU A 507 -12.95 20.36 21.65
CA GLU A 507 -12.59 20.97 20.35
C GLU A 507 -11.33 21.84 20.52
N MET A 508 -10.44 21.77 19.53
CA MET A 508 -9.14 22.43 19.55
C MET A 508 -8.86 23.14 18.23
N ASN A 509 -8.29 24.34 18.32
CA ASN A 509 -7.76 25.06 17.17
C ASN A 509 -6.37 24.54 16.74
N LYS A 510 -5.79 25.14 15.70
CA LYS A 510 -4.50 24.75 15.13
C LYS A 510 -3.36 24.71 16.13
N GLU A 511 -3.23 25.77 16.89
CA GLU A 511 -2.15 25.99 17.85
C GLU A 511 -2.29 25.01 19.03
N GLU A 512 -3.51 24.73 19.46
CA GLU A 512 -3.83 23.76 20.52
C GLU A 512 -3.55 22.30 20.10
N ILE A 513 -3.96 21.89 18.89
CA ILE A 513 -3.66 20.55 18.36
C ILE A 513 -2.15 20.38 18.27
N THR A 514 -1.44 21.38 17.74
CA THR A 514 0.02 21.34 17.58
C THR A 514 0.72 21.17 18.93
N ALA A 515 0.36 21.97 19.94
CA ALA A 515 0.96 21.90 21.26
C ALA A 515 0.70 20.55 21.98
N GLU A 516 -0.50 19.99 21.88
CA GLU A 516 -0.82 18.70 22.53
C GLU A 516 -0.16 17.53 21.79
N VAL A 517 -0.05 17.59 20.46
CA VAL A 517 0.65 16.59 19.65
C VAL A 517 2.16 16.61 19.92
N GLU A 518 2.82 17.77 19.88
CA GLU A 518 4.25 17.90 20.21
C GLU A 518 4.56 17.39 21.61
N LYS A 519 3.71 17.71 22.59
CA LYS A 519 3.81 17.25 23.97
C LYS A 519 3.70 15.73 24.08
N VAL A 520 2.79 15.09 23.35
CA VAL A 520 2.65 13.63 23.34
C VAL A 520 3.84 12.96 22.65
N VAL A 521 4.26 13.45 21.48
CA VAL A 521 5.42 12.88 20.76
C VAL A 521 6.71 13.04 21.56
N LYS A 522 6.91 14.18 22.23
CA LYS A 522 8.06 14.39 23.12
C LYS A 522 8.05 13.48 24.34
N ALA A 523 6.88 13.16 24.88
CA ALA A 523 6.73 12.26 26.03
C ALA A 523 6.82 10.77 25.64
N ASN A 524 6.39 10.40 24.43
CA ASN A 524 6.44 9.05 23.90
C ASN A 524 6.67 9.07 22.36
N PRO A 525 7.93 9.17 21.88
CA PRO A 525 8.24 9.24 20.44
C PRO A 525 7.84 7.99 19.64
N GLU A 526 7.66 6.87 20.34
CA GLU A 526 7.23 5.58 19.82
C GLU A 526 5.72 5.35 19.96
N GLY A 527 4.98 6.29 20.53
CA GLY A 527 3.54 6.18 20.79
C GLY A 527 2.69 6.30 19.54
N ALA A 528 1.57 5.58 19.50
CA ALA A 528 0.61 5.68 18.42
C ALA A 528 -0.32 6.89 18.59
N ILE A 529 -0.43 7.70 17.53
CA ILE A 529 -1.50 8.69 17.36
C ILE A 529 -2.58 8.07 16.46
N VAL A 530 -3.84 8.12 16.89
CA VAL A 530 -4.98 7.65 16.11
C VAL A 530 -5.79 8.85 15.63
N LEU A 531 -5.79 9.06 14.32
CA LEU A 531 -6.66 10.02 13.66
C LEU A 531 -7.99 9.33 13.37
N LYS A 532 -9.03 9.70 14.13
CA LYS A 532 -10.42 9.38 13.79
C LYS A 532 -10.97 10.47 12.89
N ALA A 533 -11.66 10.09 11.82
CA ALA A 533 -12.39 11.03 10.97
C ALA A 533 -13.84 10.58 10.81
N ASP A 534 -14.77 11.52 10.84
CA ASP A 534 -16.12 11.28 10.34
C ASP A 534 -16.08 10.90 8.85
N LYS A 535 -17.05 10.11 8.38
CA LYS A 535 -17.14 9.72 6.96
C LYS A 535 -17.41 10.92 6.04
N ALA A 536 -18.03 11.98 6.56
CA ALA A 536 -18.28 13.22 5.85
C ALA A 536 -17.16 14.27 6.03
N ALA A 537 -16.20 14.05 6.94
CA ALA A 537 -15.12 14.99 7.22
C ALA A 537 -14.33 15.34 5.94
N PRO A 538 -14.17 16.62 5.58
CA PRO A 538 -13.44 16.98 4.37
C PRO A 538 -11.98 16.57 4.48
N TYR A 539 -11.50 15.81 3.50
CA TYR A 539 -10.15 15.21 3.49
C TYR A 539 -9.00 16.21 3.71
N ALA A 540 -9.22 17.49 3.40
CA ALA A 540 -8.30 18.57 3.72
C ALA A 540 -8.00 18.68 5.23
N HIS A 541 -9.00 18.57 6.11
CA HIS A 541 -8.80 18.64 7.56
C HIS A 541 -8.07 17.40 8.10
N VAL A 542 -8.35 16.21 7.54
CA VAL A 542 -7.64 14.97 7.84
C VAL A 542 -6.16 15.06 7.47
N THR A 543 -5.86 15.62 6.29
CA THR A 543 -4.48 15.85 5.82
C THR A 543 -3.76 16.87 6.70
N TYR A 544 -4.43 17.97 7.03
CA TYR A 544 -3.89 19.05 7.85
C TYR A 544 -3.53 18.61 9.29
N VAL A 545 -4.33 17.75 9.94
CA VAL A 545 -3.97 17.19 11.26
C VAL A 545 -2.80 16.19 11.13
N LEU A 546 -2.74 15.42 10.03
CA LEU A 546 -1.60 14.54 9.74
C LEU A 546 -0.30 15.33 9.53
N GLU A 547 -0.36 16.51 8.90
CA GLU A 547 0.79 17.42 8.77
C GLU A 547 1.32 17.86 10.14
N ILE A 548 0.43 18.22 11.09
CA ILE A 548 0.80 18.55 12.47
C ILE A 548 1.50 17.37 13.15
N CYS A 549 0.93 16.16 13.07
CA CYS A 549 1.59 14.96 13.62
C CYS A 549 2.97 14.70 13.00
N THR A 550 3.10 14.92 11.68
CA THR A 550 4.36 14.71 10.97
C THR A 550 5.40 15.75 11.36
N ALA A 551 5.02 17.03 11.45
CA ALA A 551 5.89 18.13 11.84
C ALA A 551 6.39 18.00 13.30
N ALA A 552 5.53 17.48 14.19
CA ALA A 552 5.88 17.16 15.57
C ALA A 552 6.79 15.92 15.72
N GLY A 553 7.06 15.18 14.63
CA GLY A 553 7.94 14.00 14.62
C GLY A 553 7.25 12.67 14.96
N ALA A 554 5.93 12.56 14.85
CA ALA A 554 5.20 11.33 15.16
C ALA A 554 5.57 10.20 14.19
N THR A 555 6.16 9.11 14.73
CA THR A 555 6.59 7.95 13.93
C THR A 555 5.44 6.99 13.61
N LYS A 556 4.42 6.93 14.47
CA LYS A 556 3.28 6.01 14.36
C LYS A 556 1.95 6.76 14.36
N VAL A 557 1.48 7.14 13.18
CA VAL A 557 0.10 7.62 12.96
C VAL A 557 -0.74 6.52 12.29
N ALA A 558 -1.90 6.23 12.86
CA ALA A 558 -2.92 5.30 12.38
C ALA A 558 -4.26 6.01 12.15
N PHE A 559 -5.11 5.44 11.30
CA PHE A 559 -6.42 5.99 10.96
C PHE A 559 -7.54 5.07 11.45
N ALA A 560 -8.66 5.69 11.85
CA ALA A 560 -9.92 5.01 12.17
C ALA A 560 -11.09 5.90 11.77
N PHE A 561 -12.30 5.34 11.72
CA PHE A 561 -13.52 6.14 11.53
C PHE A 561 -14.08 6.57 12.90
N ALA A 562 -14.73 7.74 12.94
CA ALA A 562 -15.58 8.11 14.05
C ALA A 562 -16.87 7.24 14.04
N GLU A 563 -17.45 7.01 15.21
CA GLU A 563 -18.79 6.41 15.32
C GLU A 563 -19.84 7.51 15.40
N ASP A 564 -21.00 7.30 14.78
CA ASP A 564 -22.07 8.30 14.65
C ASP A 564 -22.55 8.81 16.02
N SER A 565 -22.22 10.07 16.33
CA SER A 565 -22.56 10.75 17.60
C SER A 565 -24.07 10.80 17.89
N ALA A 566 -24.89 10.60 16.86
CA ALA A 566 -26.36 10.49 16.93
C ALA A 566 -26.88 9.33 17.80
N THR A 567 -26.07 8.32 18.13
CA THR A 567 -26.49 7.21 19.02
C THR A 567 -26.24 7.45 20.51
N ALA A 568 -25.30 8.33 20.88
CA ALA A 568 -25.05 8.63 22.30
C ALA A 568 -26.15 9.52 22.92
N ALA A 569 -26.64 10.52 22.17
CA ALA A 569 -27.59 11.52 22.67
C ALA A 569 -29.03 11.01 22.94
N LYS A 570 -29.33 9.73 22.66
CA LYS A 570 -30.63 9.11 22.94
C LYS A 570 -30.65 8.25 24.22
N ALA A 571 -29.52 8.06 24.89
CA ALA A 571 -29.47 7.36 26.18
C ALA A 571 -29.83 8.28 27.37
N ASP A 572 -29.38 9.54 27.37
CA ASP A 572 -29.53 10.49 28.50
C ASP A 572 -30.88 11.26 28.51
N LYS A 573 -31.93 10.73 27.89
CA LYS A 573 -33.32 11.25 27.99
C LYS A 573 -34.33 10.15 28.28
N LYS A 574 -33.98 9.26 29.21
CA LYS A 574 -34.91 8.28 29.79
C LYS A 574 -34.60 7.95 31.25
N ASP A 575 -34.62 9.00 32.08
CA ASP A 575 -35.04 8.95 33.48
C ASP A 575 -36.38 9.70 33.61
#